data_AF-A0A4V2A4H2-F1
#
_entry.id   AF-A0A4V2A4H2-F1
#
_cell.length_a   1.000
_cell.length_b   1.000
_cell.length_c   1.000
_cell.angle_alpha   90.00
_cell.angle_beta   90.00
_cell.angle_gamma   90.00
#
_symmetry.space_group_name_H-M   'P 1'
#
loop_
_entity.id
_entity.type
_entity.pdbx_description
1 polymer ?
#
loop_
_entity_poly.entity_id
_entity_poly.type
_entity_poly.pdbx_seq_one_letter_code
_entity_poly.pdbx_strand_id
1 'polypeptide(L)'
;MSSFFQKLLITSSAVAAVAWFSLSPNSSVAQSAELVASGKSLPDRVKDLEEAIDYVRPRVAPPGTVVAYAVKDFITMKAPLGWAYCDGRSVGKDDPDYKELFEVIGTNHGSENAGAFNLPDYRGRFLRMVAYGTGVTKRDPDREERYAMKPGGATKGAVGSLQDAEFESHDHTYGDHSVGGDNTSGVPGVQPDGINQGWPRHLASRTSSKKGGSETRPVNAYIMYIIKL
;
A
#
# COMPACT_ATOMS: atom_id res chain seq x y z
N MET A 1 77.99 -21.64 5.30
CA MET A 1 77.02 -22.73 5.56
C MET A 1 75.71 -22.37 4.84
N SER A 2 75.35 -23.16 3.81
CA SER A 2 74.05 -23.31 3.09
C SER A 2 73.24 -22.02 2.79
N SER A 3 73.05 -21.49 1.57
CA SER A 3 72.69 -22.02 0.23
C SER A 3 71.33 -22.75 0.15
N PHE A 4 70.28 -22.11 -0.40
CA PHE A 4 69.70 -22.38 -1.74
C PHE A 4 68.40 -21.56 -2.03
N PHE A 5 68.33 -20.93 -3.22
CA PHE A 5 67.20 -20.60 -4.14
C PHE A 5 65.73 -20.50 -3.62
N GLN A 6 64.84 -19.60 -4.07
CA GLN A 6 64.53 -19.26 -5.47
C GLN A 6 63.64 -18.00 -5.58
N LYS A 7 63.84 -17.21 -6.64
CA LYS A 7 62.96 -16.13 -7.11
C LYS A 7 61.54 -16.65 -7.40
N LEU A 8 60.52 -15.89 -7.00
CA LEU A 8 59.22 -15.89 -7.69
C LEU A 8 58.68 -14.44 -7.77
N LEU A 9 59.09 -13.74 -8.83
CA LEU A 9 58.28 -12.64 -9.38
C LEU A 9 57.09 -13.30 -10.09
N ILE A 10 55.90 -13.16 -9.51
CA ILE A 10 54.64 -13.22 -10.26
C ILE A 10 53.99 -11.84 -10.10
N THR A 11 54.02 -11.11 -11.20
CA THR A 11 53.13 -10.01 -11.50
C THR A 11 51.68 -10.49 -11.50
N SER A 12 50.77 -9.58 -11.16
CA SER A 12 49.34 -9.56 -11.49
C SER A 12 48.36 -9.88 -10.36
N SER A 13 47.37 -8.99 -10.29
CA SER A 13 45.98 -9.18 -9.85
C SER A 13 45.68 -8.95 -8.36
N ALA A 14 44.96 -7.84 -8.14
CA ALA A 14 43.87 -7.69 -7.17
C ALA A 14 44.17 -8.07 -5.71
N VAL A 15 44.56 -7.08 -4.90
CA VAL A 15 44.30 -7.14 -3.46
C VAL A 15 42.94 -6.51 -3.21
N ALA A 16 42.00 -7.37 -2.87
CA ALA A 16 40.66 -7.04 -2.39
C ALA A 16 40.72 -6.14 -1.16
N ALA A 17 40.19 -4.93 -1.27
CA ALA A 17 39.78 -4.14 -0.12
C ALA A 17 38.29 -4.44 0.14
N VAL A 18 38.03 -5.51 0.90
CA VAL A 18 36.73 -5.69 1.56
C VAL A 18 36.71 -4.66 2.70
N ALA A 19 36.26 -3.44 2.41
CA ALA A 19 35.97 -2.46 3.43
C ALA A 19 34.67 -2.86 4.13
N TRP A 20 34.81 -3.51 5.28
CA TRP A 20 33.74 -3.65 6.25
C TRP A 20 33.34 -2.25 6.72
N PHE A 21 32.27 -1.70 6.15
CA PHE A 21 31.74 -0.40 6.55
C PHE A 21 31.02 -0.56 7.90
N SER A 22 31.78 -0.51 8.99
CA SER A 22 31.25 -0.24 10.32
C SER A 22 31.06 1.27 10.46
N LEU A 23 29.79 1.72 10.56
CA LEU A 23 29.48 3.13 10.80
C LEU A 23 29.99 3.55 12.19
N SER A 24 31.17 4.17 12.20
CA SER A 24 31.68 4.97 13.32
C SER A 24 31.43 6.47 13.07
N PRO A 25 31.12 7.31 14.08
CA PRO A 25 30.60 8.67 13.89
C PRO A 25 31.60 9.73 13.40
N ASN A 26 32.73 9.36 12.78
CA ASN A 26 33.76 10.30 12.30
C ASN A 26 34.16 10.07 10.83
N SER A 27 33.22 9.65 9.98
CA SER A 27 33.49 9.26 8.58
C SER A 27 33.86 10.41 7.63
N SER A 28 33.55 11.67 7.96
CA SER A 28 33.81 12.80 7.05
C SER A 28 35.29 13.12 6.86
N VAL A 29 36.09 13.02 7.93
CA VAL A 29 37.54 13.33 7.88
C VAL A 29 38.33 12.16 7.28
N ALA A 30 37.98 10.92 7.62
CA ALA A 30 38.60 9.73 7.05
C ALA A 30 38.37 9.61 5.54
N GLN A 31 37.16 9.93 5.07
CA GLN A 31 36.82 9.92 3.65
C GLN A 31 37.56 11.02 2.87
N SER A 32 37.83 12.18 3.49
CA SER A 32 38.59 13.25 2.84
C SER A 32 40.08 12.94 2.64
N ALA A 33 40.69 12.19 3.57
CA ALA A 33 42.10 11.80 3.49
C ALA A 33 42.34 10.67 2.46
N GLU A 34 41.43 9.71 2.38
CA GLU A 34 41.49 8.61 1.39
C GLU A 34 41.21 9.11 -0.04
N LEU A 35 40.40 10.16 -0.18
CA LEU A 35 40.06 10.79 -1.47
C LEU A 35 41.21 11.63 -2.06
N VAL A 36 42.08 12.20 -1.22
CA VAL A 36 43.32 12.87 -1.65
C VAL A 36 44.40 11.84 -2.00
N ALA A 37 44.41 10.69 -1.31
CA ALA A 37 45.40 9.63 -1.53
C ALA A 37 45.20 8.85 -2.84
N SER A 38 44.01 8.87 -3.45
CA SER A 38 43.74 8.05 -4.66
C SER A 38 44.40 8.58 -5.93
N GLY A 39 44.90 9.82 -5.93
CA GLY A 39 45.57 10.44 -7.09
C GLY A 39 44.70 10.58 -8.35
N LYS A 40 43.39 10.29 -8.26
CA LYS A 40 42.45 10.35 -9.38
C LYS A 40 42.20 11.79 -9.82
N SER A 41 42.13 11.99 -11.13
CA SER A 41 41.73 13.28 -11.70
C SER A 41 40.27 13.61 -11.31
N LEU A 42 39.90 14.89 -11.32
CA LEU A 42 38.51 15.31 -11.07
C LEU A 42 37.50 14.57 -11.97
N PRO A 43 37.73 14.42 -13.29
CA PRO A 43 36.86 13.63 -14.16
C PRO A 43 36.69 12.16 -13.70
N ASP A 44 37.77 11.50 -13.30
CA ASP A 44 37.69 10.09 -12.87
C ASP A 44 36.89 9.94 -11.56
N ARG A 45 37.00 10.93 -10.67
CA ARG A 45 36.23 10.97 -9.42
C ARG A 45 34.74 11.21 -9.66
N VAL A 46 34.39 12.03 -10.65
CA VAL A 46 32.99 12.23 -11.05
C VAL A 46 32.43 10.92 -11.60
N LYS A 47 33.19 10.23 -12.45
CA LYS A 47 32.80 8.94 -13.00
C LYS A 47 32.59 7.86 -11.92
N ASP A 48 33.51 7.74 -10.97
CA ASP A 48 33.36 6.79 -9.85
C ASP A 48 32.10 7.10 -9.02
N LEU A 49 31.79 8.38 -8.83
CA LEU A 49 30.62 8.82 -8.07
C LEU A 49 29.33 8.53 -8.81
N GLU A 50 29.30 8.77 -10.13
CA GLU A 50 28.17 8.39 -11.00
C GLU A 50 27.92 6.88 -10.94
N GLU A 51 28.98 6.06 -11.04
CA GLU A 51 28.89 4.60 -10.95
C GLU A 51 28.39 4.13 -9.57
N ALA A 52 28.87 4.76 -8.49
CA ALA A 52 28.41 4.46 -7.14
C ALA A 52 26.94 4.86 -6.91
N ILE A 53 26.51 6.00 -7.46
CA ILE A 53 25.13 6.47 -7.39
C ILE A 53 24.21 5.50 -8.12
N ASP A 54 24.56 5.09 -9.34
CA ASP A 54 23.76 4.14 -10.12
C ASP A 54 23.74 2.74 -9.51
N TYR A 55 24.80 2.34 -8.81
CA TYR A 55 24.83 1.10 -8.06
C TYR A 55 23.91 1.11 -6.83
N VAL A 56 23.79 2.25 -6.14
CA VAL A 56 23.02 2.38 -4.90
C VAL A 56 21.53 2.65 -5.18
N ARG A 57 21.19 3.45 -6.20
CA ARG A 57 19.80 3.84 -6.53
C ARG A 57 18.79 2.67 -6.55
N PRO A 58 19.01 1.58 -7.30
CA PRO A 58 18.06 0.46 -7.35
C PRO A 58 18.10 -0.44 -6.11
N ARG A 59 19.11 -0.31 -5.24
CA ARG A 59 19.28 -1.17 -4.05
C ARG A 59 18.58 -0.66 -2.80
N VAL A 60 18.09 0.58 -2.79
CA VAL A 60 17.34 1.15 -1.66
C VAL A 60 15.86 0.78 -1.76
N ALA A 61 15.25 0.97 -2.94
CA ALA A 61 13.91 0.51 -3.29
C ALA A 61 13.71 0.64 -4.82
N PRO A 62 13.10 -0.33 -5.51
CA PRO A 62 12.76 -0.17 -6.93
C PRO A 62 11.64 0.88 -7.12
N PRO A 63 11.58 1.59 -8.27
CA PRO A 63 10.45 2.44 -8.63
C PRO A 63 9.12 1.70 -8.49
N GLY A 64 8.09 2.40 -8.01
CA GLY A 64 6.79 1.82 -7.70
C GLY A 64 6.67 1.20 -6.30
N THR A 65 7.76 1.11 -5.54
CA THR A 65 7.71 0.69 -4.13
C THR A 65 6.91 1.69 -3.31
N VAL A 66 5.91 1.21 -2.57
CA VAL A 66 5.09 2.03 -1.69
C VAL A 66 5.43 1.74 -0.24
N VAL A 67 5.70 2.78 0.55
CA VAL A 67 5.95 2.66 1.99
C VAL A 67 5.10 3.64 2.77
N ALA A 68 4.78 3.27 4.02
CA ALA A 68 4.19 4.18 4.97
C ALA A 68 5.26 5.19 5.46
N TYR A 69 4.88 6.45 5.53
CA TYR A 69 5.76 7.57 5.84
C TYR A 69 5.18 8.45 6.94
N ALA A 70 5.78 8.36 8.12
CA ALA A 70 5.43 9.17 9.28
C ALA A 70 6.09 10.55 9.18
N VAL A 71 5.41 11.49 8.53
CA VAL A 71 5.85 12.89 8.42
C VAL A 71 5.16 13.76 9.45
N LYS A 72 5.89 14.72 10.05
CA LYS A 72 5.34 15.65 11.05
C LYS A 72 4.26 16.56 10.46
N ASP A 73 4.48 17.04 9.24
CA ASP A 73 3.56 17.93 8.54
C ASP A 73 3.65 17.65 7.02
N PHE A 74 2.61 17.05 6.46
CA PHE A 74 2.55 16.72 5.03
C PHE A 74 2.20 17.93 4.14
N ILE A 75 1.81 19.06 4.72
CA ILE A 75 1.47 20.28 3.99
C ILE A 75 2.74 21.07 3.69
N THR A 76 3.60 21.24 4.69
CA THR A 76 4.83 22.04 4.55
C THR A 76 6.05 21.21 4.20
N MET A 77 6.07 19.92 4.53
CA MET A 77 7.17 19.02 4.17
C MET A 77 6.83 18.27 2.88
N LYS A 78 7.80 18.22 1.96
CA LYS A 78 7.68 17.41 0.74
C LYS A 78 8.02 15.95 1.04
N ALA A 79 7.62 15.06 0.14
CA ALA A 79 8.17 13.71 0.09
C ALA A 79 9.72 13.78 -0.02
N PRO A 80 10.45 12.82 0.57
CA PRO A 80 11.91 12.76 0.45
C PRO A 80 12.36 12.74 -1.01
N LEU A 81 13.60 13.16 -1.27
CA LEU A 81 14.16 13.13 -2.62
C LEU A 81 14.05 11.71 -3.24
N GLY A 82 13.54 11.63 -4.46
CA GLY A 82 13.31 10.36 -5.16
C GLY A 82 12.02 9.64 -4.76
N TRP A 83 11.13 10.29 -4.01
CA TRP A 83 9.81 9.80 -3.62
C TRP A 83 8.73 10.83 -3.92
N ALA A 84 7.50 10.38 -4.13
CA ALA A 84 6.31 11.22 -4.22
C ALA A 84 5.21 10.74 -3.27
N TYR A 85 4.28 11.63 -2.89
CA TYR A 85 3.10 11.23 -2.14
C TYR A 85 2.12 10.46 -3.01
N CYS A 86 1.46 9.45 -2.43
CA CYS A 86 0.32 8.76 -3.05
C CYS A 86 -0.97 9.57 -2.88
N ASP A 87 -1.05 10.71 -3.56
CA ASP A 87 -2.13 11.71 -3.47
C ASP A 87 -3.04 11.78 -4.71
N GLY A 88 -2.84 10.89 -5.68
CA GLY A 88 -3.64 10.85 -6.91
C GLY A 88 -3.27 11.88 -7.97
N ARG A 89 -2.27 12.74 -7.77
CA ARG A 89 -1.93 13.81 -8.73
C ARG A 89 -1.63 13.29 -10.14
N SER A 90 -1.93 14.10 -11.14
CA SER A 90 -1.56 13.88 -12.54
C SER A 90 -0.13 14.34 -12.78
N VAL A 91 0.70 13.52 -13.41
CA VAL A 91 2.12 13.80 -13.70
C VAL A 91 2.46 13.42 -15.14
N GLY A 92 3.47 14.09 -15.71
CA GLY A 92 3.91 13.82 -17.07
C GLY A 92 4.65 12.49 -17.16
N LYS A 93 4.26 11.62 -18.11
CA LYS A 93 4.95 10.33 -18.32
C LYS A 93 6.38 10.49 -18.84
N ASP A 94 6.67 11.62 -19.50
CA ASP A 94 7.98 11.95 -20.08
C ASP A 94 8.81 12.87 -19.17
N ASP A 95 8.30 13.21 -17.97
CA ASP A 95 9.06 13.95 -16.96
C ASP A 95 10.23 13.07 -16.45
N PRO A 96 11.50 13.54 -16.52
CA PRO A 96 12.64 12.78 -16.03
C PRO A 96 12.50 12.28 -14.60
N ASP A 97 11.77 13.00 -13.74
CA ASP A 97 11.56 12.61 -12.35
C ASP A 97 10.54 11.46 -12.19
N TYR A 98 9.69 11.20 -13.20
CA TYR A 98 8.58 10.23 -13.12
C TYR A 98 8.63 9.14 -14.20
N LYS A 99 9.56 9.24 -15.15
CA LYS A 99 9.64 8.32 -16.29
C LYS A 99 9.85 6.87 -15.85
N GLU A 100 10.79 6.63 -14.92
CA GLU A 100 11.04 5.27 -14.39
C GLU A 100 9.82 4.71 -13.66
N LEU A 101 9.15 5.54 -12.84
CA LEU A 101 7.90 5.16 -12.22
C LEU A 101 6.81 4.80 -13.25
N PHE A 102 6.67 5.59 -14.32
CA PHE A 102 5.67 5.33 -15.37
C PHE A 102 5.92 3.99 -16.06
N GLU A 103 7.17 3.63 -16.32
CA GLU A 103 7.53 2.34 -16.91
C GLU A 103 7.04 1.15 -16.05
N VAL A 104 6.94 1.33 -14.73
CA VAL A 104 6.49 0.29 -13.80
C VAL A 104 4.97 0.31 -13.57
N ILE A 105 4.38 1.47 -13.30
CA ILE A 105 2.96 1.54 -12.87
C ILE A 105 1.99 1.83 -14.02
N GLY A 106 2.51 2.36 -15.14
CA GLY A 106 1.72 2.79 -16.29
C GLY A 106 0.57 3.72 -15.90
N THR A 107 -0.60 3.48 -16.48
CA THR A 107 -1.83 4.23 -16.19
C THR A 107 -2.77 3.50 -15.24
N ASN A 108 -2.30 2.48 -14.51
CA ASN A 108 -3.17 1.66 -13.66
C ASN A 108 -3.94 2.47 -12.60
N HIS A 109 -3.42 3.63 -12.20
CA HIS A 109 -4.04 4.53 -11.23
C HIS A 109 -4.80 5.70 -11.88
N GLY A 110 -4.86 5.76 -13.21
CA GLY A 110 -5.53 6.80 -13.99
C GLY A 110 -4.64 7.45 -15.03
N SER A 111 -5.29 8.13 -15.97
CA SER A 111 -4.68 9.03 -16.94
C SER A 111 -5.71 10.05 -17.41
N GLU A 112 -5.37 11.34 -17.30
CA GLU A 112 -6.24 12.45 -17.74
C GLU A 112 -6.11 12.72 -19.24
N ASN A 113 -4.96 12.38 -19.84
CA ASN A 113 -4.65 12.54 -21.26
C ASN A 113 -3.43 11.68 -21.64
N ALA A 114 -3.15 11.56 -22.95
CA ALA A 114 -2.08 10.68 -23.47
C ALA A 114 -0.65 11.05 -23.00
N GLY A 115 -0.42 12.27 -22.49
CA GLY A 115 0.87 12.73 -21.97
C GLY A 115 1.02 12.57 -20.45
N ALA A 116 0.00 12.07 -19.76
CA ALA A 116 -0.02 12.02 -18.31
C ALA A 116 -0.47 10.67 -17.76
N PHE A 117 -0.04 10.38 -16.54
CA PHE A 117 -0.55 9.30 -15.71
C PHE A 117 -0.79 9.81 -14.29
N ASN A 118 -1.61 9.11 -13.51
CA ASN A 118 -1.86 9.48 -12.13
C ASN A 118 -0.99 8.67 -11.18
N LEU A 119 -0.48 9.33 -10.14
CA LEU A 119 0.02 8.63 -8.95
C LEU A 119 -1.13 7.87 -8.27
N PRO A 120 -0.85 6.83 -7.47
CA PRO A 120 -1.90 6.23 -6.65
C PRO A 120 -2.51 7.24 -5.68
N ASP A 121 -3.81 7.15 -5.42
CA ASP A 121 -4.50 7.86 -4.34
C ASP A 121 -4.86 6.86 -3.24
N TYR A 122 -4.04 6.81 -2.18
CA TYR A 122 -4.24 5.89 -1.06
C TYR A 122 -4.80 6.56 0.20
N ARG A 123 -5.18 7.84 0.08
CA ARG A 123 -5.75 8.58 1.21
C ARG A 123 -7.06 7.95 1.63
N GLY A 124 -7.21 7.64 2.92
CA GLY A 124 -8.43 7.06 3.49
C GLY A 124 -8.79 5.66 2.98
N ARG A 125 -7.84 4.90 2.43
CA ARG A 125 -8.10 3.58 1.85
C ARG A 125 -7.31 2.48 2.56
N PHE A 126 -7.93 1.32 2.70
CA PHE A 126 -7.22 0.10 3.08
C PHE A 126 -6.58 -0.54 1.85
N LEU A 127 -5.30 -0.88 1.97
CA LEU A 127 -4.57 -1.58 0.93
C LEU A 127 -4.74 -3.08 1.13
N ARG A 128 -5.22 -3.77 0.10
CA ARG A 128 -5.17 -5.23 0.00
C ARG A 128 -4.32 -5.63 -1.18
N MET A 129 -3.60 -6.74 -1.03
CA MET A 129 -2.85 -7.32 -2.13
C MET A 129 -3.80 -7.87 -3.19
N VAL A 130 -3.39 -7.78 -4.46
CA VAL A 130 -4.09 -8.40 -5.58
C VAL A 130 -4.14 -9.92 -5.40
N ALA A 131 -5.30 -10.52 -5.65
CA ALA A 131 -5.40 -11.98 -5.69
C ALA A 131 -4.94 -12.48 -7.06
N TYR A 132 -4.02 -13.45 -7.09
CA TYR A 132 -3.51 -14.08 -8.32
C TYR A 132 -3.37 -15.59 -8.14
N GLY A 133 -3.22 -16.34 -9.24
CA GLY A 133 -2.99 -17.79 -9.21
C GLY A 133 -4.25 -18.64 -8.94
N THR A 134 -4.05 -19.92 -8.60
CA THR A 134 -5.13 -20.89 -8.40
C THR A 134 -6.05 -20.48 -7.25
N GLY A 135 -7.36 -20.53 -7.48
CA GLY A 135 -8.36 -20.12 -6.48
C GLY A 135 -8.53 -18.61 -6.33
N VAL A 136 -8.09 -17.80 -7.30
CA VAL A 136 -8.27 -16.33 -7.29
C VAL A 136 -9.71 -15.91 -7.04
N THR A 137 -10.69 -16.58 -7.66
CA THR A 137 -12.13 -16.30 -7.49
C THR A 137 -12.66 -16.63 -6.10
N LYS A 138 -11.98 -17.50 -5.34
CA LYS A 138 -12.34 -17.76 -3.94
C LYS A 138 -11.75 -16.71 -2.99
N ARG A 139 -10.56 -16.19 -3.31
CA ARG A 139 -9.89 -15.13 -2.53
C ARG A 139 -10.44 -13.73 -2.83
N ASP A 140 -10.94 -13.54 -4.03
CA ASP A 140 -11.56 -12.30 -4.50
C ASP A 140 -12.76 -12.63 -5.41
N PRO A 141 -13.91 -13.00 -4.81
CA PRO A 141 -15.13 -13.33 -5.56
C PRO A 141 -15.64 -12.17 -6.40
N ASP A 142 -15.58 -10.95 -5.86
CA ASP A 142 -16.13 -9.74 -6.47
C ASP A 142 -15.10 -9.02 -7.35
N ARG A 143 -14.04 -9.74 -7.76
CA ARG A 143 -12.95 -9.16 -8.53
C ARG A 143 -13.41 -8.49 -9.83
N GLU A 144 -14.51 -8.94 -10.42
CA GLU A 144 -15.03 -8.39 -11.68
C GLU A 144 -15.79 -7.07 -11.48
N GLU A 145 -16.20 -6.75 -10.25
CA GLU A 145 -16.99 -5.56 -9.91
C GLU A 145 -16.10 -4.38 -9.46
N ARG A 146 -14.81 -4.64 -9.25
CA ARG A 146 -13.82 -3.60 -8.92
C ARG A 146 -13.73 -2.55 -10.03
N TYR A 147 -13.64 -1.29 -9.66
CA TYR A 147 -13.68 -0.14 -10.59
C TYR A 147 -12.37 0.66 -10.56
N ALA A 148 -12.21 1.59 -11.51
CA ALA A 148 -10.98 2.36 -11.63
C ALA A 148 -10.88 3.48 -10.59
N MET A 149 -9.68 3.68 -10.02
CA MET A 149 -9.41 4.75 -9.07
C MET A 149 -9.62 6.15 -9.66
N LYS A 150 -9.28 6.30 -10.95
CA LYS A 150 -9.51 7.49 -11.77
C LYS A 150 -9.82 7.07 -13.21
N PRO A 151 -10.38 7.96 -14.06
CA PRO A 151 -10.56 7.70 -15.48
C PRO A 151 -9.26 7.19 -16.14
N GLY A 152 -9.38 6.21 -17.04
CA GLY A 152 -8.24 5.56 -17.68
C GLY A 152 -7.46 4.58 -16.79
N GLY A 153 -7.88 4.39 -15.54
CA GLY A 153 -7.27 3.47 -14.57
C GLY A 153 -7.69 2.01 -14.76
N ALA A 154 -7.02 1.13 -14.02
CA ALA A 154 -7.28 -0.30 -14.02
C ALA A 154 -8.61 -0.63 -13.33
N THR A 155 -9.34 -1.59 -13.90
CA THR A 155 -10.59 -2.13 -13.33
C THR A 155 -10.41 -3.60 -13.00
N LYS A 156 -11.45 -4.21 -12.40
CA LYS A 156 -11.49 -5.63 -12.07
C LYS A 156 -10.33 -6.05 -11.15
N GLY A 157 -9.95 -7.33 -11.14
CA GLY A 157 -8.87 -7.84 -10.30
C GLY A 157 -7.44 -7.44 -10.74
N ALA A 158 -7.26 -6.28 -11.37
CA ALA A 158 -5.96 -5.72 -11.72
C ALA A 158 -5.43 -4.79 -10.61
N VAL A 159 -4.11 -4.62 -10.54
CA VAL A 159 -3.47 -3.67 -9.61
C VAL A 159 -3.95 -2.26 -9.92
N GLY A 160 -4.34 -1.50 -8.90
CA GLY A 160 -4.81 -0.11 -9.03
C GLY A 160 -6.33 0.05 -9.01
N SER A 161 -7.10 -1.04 -9.10
CA SER A 161 -8.56 -0.99 -8.97
C SER A 161 -9.02 -0.78 -7.52
N LEU A 162 -10.23 -0.26 -7.39
CA LEU A 162 -10.92 -0.01 -6.13
C LEU A 162 -12.09 -0.97 -5.95
N GLN A 163 -12.45 -1.20 -4.69
CA GLN A 163 -13.64 -1.91 -4.28
C GLN A 163 -14.27 -1.09 -3.14
N ASP A 164 -15.59 -0.99 -3.15
CA ASP A 164 -16.33 -0.30 -2.10
C ASP A 164 -16.32 -1.11 -0.79
N ALA A 165 -16.72 -0.44 0.30
CA ALA A 165 -16.92 -1.12 1.56
C ALA A 165 -18.17 -2.00 1.50
N GLU A 166 -18.09 -3.19 2.10
CA GLU A 166 -19.18 -4.14 2.14
C GLU A 166 -19.22 -4.86 3.49
N PHE A 167 -20.42 -5.24 3.92
CA PHE A 167 -20.64 -6.17 5.02
C PHE A 167 -21.06 -7.52 4.46
N GLU A 168 -20.57 -8.61 5.07
CA GLU A 168 -21.05 -9.94 4.71
C GLU A 168 -22.57 -10.05 4.94
N SER A 169 -23.27 -10.57 3.94
CA SER A 169 -24.71 -10.80 3.99
C SER A 169 -25.05 -11.74 5.15
N HIS A 170 -25.97 -11.32 6.02
CA HIS A 170 -26.45 -12.11 7.15
C HIS A 170 -27.89 -11.74 7.51
N ASP A 171 -28.59 -12.65 8.20
CA ASP A 171 -29.93 -12.43 8.74
C ASP A 171 -29.98 -12.63 10.26
N HIS A 172 -31.10 -12.24 10.85
CA HIS A 172 -31.39 -12.46 12.26
C HIS A 172 -32.78 -13.05 12.42
N THR A 173 -32.87 -14.20 13.07
CA THR A 173 -34.14 -14.79 13.47
C THR A 173 -34.55 -14.22 14.82
N TYR A 174 -35.67 -13.50 14.87
CA TYR A 174 -36.26 -13.03 16.12
C TYR A 174 -37.46 -13.90 16.49
N GLY A 175 -37.48 -14.40 17.72
CA GLY A 175 -38.68 -15.01 18.29
C GLY A 175 -39.61 -13.91 18.79
N ASP A 176 -40.82 -13.84 18.23
CA ASP A 176 -41.88 -13.01 18.80
C ASP A 176 -42.28 -13.62 20.15
N HIS A 177 -41.80 -13.03 21.25
CA HIS A 177 -42.43 -13.26 22.54
C HIS A 177 -43.72 -12.46 22.55
N SER A 178 -44.81 -13.08 22.07
CA SER A 178 -46.15 -12.58 22.36
C SER A 178 -46.32 -12.63 23.87
N VAL A 179 -46.11 -11.50 24.56
CA VAL A 179 -46.70 -11.25 25.88
C VAL A 179 -48.21 -11.20 25.64
N GLY A 180 -48.83 -12.38 25.66
CA GLY A 180 -50.26 -12.49 25.87
C GLY A 180 -50.54 -11.79 27.18
N GLY A 181 -51.06 -10.56 27.10
CA GLY A 181 -51.72 -9.95 28.23
C GLY A 181 -52.95 -10.77 28.49
N ASP A 182 -52.82 -11.81 29.31
CA ASP A 182 -53.96 -12.42 29.98
C ASP A 182 -54.52 -11.36 30.94
N ASN A 183 -55.30 -10.43 30.40
CA ASN A 183 -56.29 -9.71 31.18
C ASN A 183 -57.37 -10.73 31.55
N THR A 184 -57.04 -11.60 32.51
CA THR A 184 -58.02 -12.41 33.23
C THR A 184 -58.89 -11.48 34.07
N SER A 185 -59.78 -10.76 33.40
CA SER A 185 -61.03 -10.30 34.01
C SER A 185 -62.13 -11.27 33.59
N GLY A 186 -62.15 -12.44 34.26
CA GLY A 186 -63.37 -13.19 34.56
C GLY A 186 -64.25 -13.69 33.41
N VAL A 187 -63.75 -14.57 32.53
CA VAL A 187 -64.63 -15.52 31.83
C VAL A 187 -64.05 -16.93 31.90
N PRO A 188 -64.55 -17.82 32.78
CA PRO A 188 -64.22 -19.23 32.73
C PRO A 188 -64.86 -19.87 31.49
N GLY A 189 -64.05 -20.52 30.66
CA GLY A 189 -64.53 -21.68 29.89
C GLY A 189 -64.77 -21.52 28.39
N VAL A 190 -63.92 -20.84 27.63
CA VAL A 190 -63.88 -21.05 26.16
C VAL A 190 -62.44 -21.05 25.67
N GLN A 191 -61.85 -22.25 25.55
CA GLN A 191 -60.78 -22.48 24.57
C GLN A 191 -61.42 -23.14 23.36
N PRO A 192 -61.51 -22.47 22.20
CA PRO A 192 -61.64 -23.14 20.94
C PRO A 192 -60.23 -23.31 20.37
N ASP A 193 -59.84 -24.56 20.27
CA ASP A 193 -59.05 -25.06 19.17
C ASP A 193 -59.50 -24.44 17.82
N GLY A 194 -58.52 -24.03 17.01
CA GLY A 194 -58.77 -23.70 15.61
C GLY A 194 -58.73 -22.22 15.27
N ILE A 195 -57.57 -21.81 14.79
CA ILE A 195 -57.37 -20.86 13.68
C ILE A 195 -58.49 -19.83 13.38
N ASN A 196 -58.17 -18.58 13.75
CA ASN A 196 -58.12 -17.42 12.85
C ASN A 196 -59.34 -16.46 12.80
N GLN A 197 -58.98 -15.19 12.58
CA GLN A 197 -59.78 -14.05 12.12
C GLN A 197 -60.48 -13.18 13.19
N GLY A 198 -59.83 -12.11 13.64
CA GLY A 198 -60.57 -11.02 14.29
C GLY A 198 -59.74 -9.94 14.96
N TRP A 199 -58.53 -10.24 15.43
CA TRP A 199 -57.65 -9.23 16.00
C TRP A 199 -56.64 -8.82 14.93
N PRO A 200 -56.56 -7.53 14.54
CA PRO A 200 -55.45 -7.08 13.72
C PRO A 200 -54.19 -7.40 14.51
N ARG A 201 -53.39 -8.38 14.07
CA ARG A 201 -51.98 -8.46 14.47
C ARG A 201 -51.40 -7.16 13.95
N HIS A 202 -51.38 -6.14 14.81
CA HIS A 202 -50.59 -4.96 14.61
C HIS A 202 -49.15 -5.46 14.56
N LEU A 203 -48.70 -5.84 13.36
CA LEU A 203 -47.30 -5.96 12.98
C LEU A 203 -46.75 -4.55 13.11
N ALA A 204 -46.55 -4.10 14.35
CA ALA A 204 -45.86 -2.88 14.65
C ALA A 204 -44.45 -3.11 14.13
N SER A 205 -44.15 -2.56 12.95
CA SER A 205 -42.82 -2.56 12.37
C SER A 205 -41.90 -1.85 13.35
N ARG A 206 -41.18 -2.63 14.17
CA ARG A 206 -40.17 -2.10 15.08
C ARG A 206 -38.87 -2.02 14.29
N THR A 207 -38.66 -0.89 13.62
CA THR A 207 -37.37 -0.60 13.01
C THR A 207 -36.38 -0.24 14.11
N SER A 208 -35.25 -0.94 14.17
CA SER A 208 -34.17 -0.56 15.07
C SER A 208 -33.64 0.83 14.68
N SER A 209 -33.21 1.62 15.67
CA SER A 209 -32.52 2.88 15.37
C SER A 209 -31.21 2.58 14.64
N LYS A 210 -30.82 3.42 13.67
CA LYS A 210 -29.47 3.36 13.08
C LYS A 210 -28.42 3.40 14.19
N LYS A 211 -27.51 2.43 14.19
CA LYS A 211 -26.32 2.40 15.05
C LYS A 211 -25.07 2.47 14.16
N GLY A 212 -24.03 3.14 14.64
CA GLY A 212 -22.78 3.36 13.88
C GLY A 212 -22.60 4.80 13.39
N GLY A 213 -21.66 4.99 12.46
CA GLY A 213 -21.32 6.27 11.83
C GLY A 213 -21.34 6.19 10.31
N SER A 214 -20.72 7.16 9.63
CA SER A 214 -20.68 7.24 8.15
C SER A 214 -19.85 6.14 7.46
N GLU A 215 -19.03 5.40 8.21
CA GLU A 215 -18.15 4.37 7.67
C GLU A 215 -17.86 3.29 8.72
N THR A 216 -17.74 2.05 8.24
CA THR A 216 -17.21 0.91 9.01
C THR A 216 -15.72 0.78 8.78
N ARG A 217 -14.91 0.85 9.84
CA ARG A 217 -13.46 0.71 9.72
C ARG A 217 -12.85 0.08 10.97
N PRO A 218 -11.76 -0.70 10.85
CA PRO A 218 -10.89 -1.06 11.97
C PRO A 218 -10.32 0.17 12.68
N VAL A 219 -9.88 -0.02 13.93
CA VAL A 219 -9.03 0.96 14.62
C VAL A 219 -7.80 1.23 13.74
N ASN A 220 -7.50 2.50 13.48
CA ASN A 220 -6.43 2.91 12.56
C ASN A 220 -5.68 4.15 13.05
N ALA A 221 -4.48 4.35 12.50
CA ALA A 221 -3.65 5.54 12.67
C ALA A 221 -3.37 6.16 11.30
N TYR A 222 -3.32 7.49 11.24
CA TYR A 222 -3.16 8.22 10.00
C TYR A 222 -1.68 8.37 9.68
N ILE A 223 -1.26 7.88 8.52
CA ILE A 223 0.09 7.96 8.00
C ILE A 223 0.04 8.29 6.50
N MET A 224 1.09 8.91 5.98
CA MET A 224 1.21 9.13 4.54
C MET A 224 1.68 7.85 3.85
N TYR A 225 1.29 7.67 2.60
CA TYR A 225 1.97 6.74 1.70
C TYR A 225 2.83 7.54 0.73
N ILE A 226 4.07 7.08 0.54
CA ILE A 226 4.95 7.58 -0.50
C ILE A 226 5.34 6.45 -1.45
N ILE A 227 5.56 6.80 -2.71
CA ILE A 227 5.97 5.90 -3.77
C ILE A 227 7.36 6.28 -4.28
N LYS A 228 8.23 5.29 -4.46
CA LYS A 228 9.56 5.49 -5.02
C LYS A 228 9.43 5.84 -6.50
N LEU A 229 10.02 6.96 -6.89
CA LEU A 229 10.09 7.43 -8.27
C LEU A 229 11.05 6.60 -9.13
#